data_AF-A0A7S4P1N3-F1
#
_entry.id   AF-A0A7S4P1N3-F1
#
_cell.length_a   1.000
_cell.length_b   1.000
_cell.length_c   1.000
_cell.angle_alpha   90.00
_cell.angle_beta   90.00
_cell.angle_gamma   90.00
#
_symmetry.space_group_name_H-M   'P 1'
#
loop_
_entity.id
_entity.type
_entity.pdbx_description
1 polymer ?
#
loop_
_entity_poly.entity_id
_entity_poly.type
_entity_poly.pdbx_seq_one_letter_code
_entity_poly.pdbx_strand_id
1 'polypeptide(L)'
;QSWVYGSSLEPALVAVVVPDKEAVLSWCKKHNIAGSLQQVCRDPRVQKMILNDIRECCVAASLRGYEQPKAIHLEVNNLNELGQGFTVQNDCLTPSFKLRRPQLLRRYSQQVDVMYQQIRESLQHSSS
;
A
#
# COMPACT_ATOMS: atom_id res chain seq x y z
N GLN A 1 -7.24 -2.39 5.35
CA GLN A 1 -7.25 -0.93 5.64
C GLN A 1 -6.27 -0.25 4.69
N SER A 2 -6.45 1.02 4.33
CA SER A 2 -5.49 1.73 3.48
C SER A 2 -5.39 3.22 3.81
N TRP A 3 -4.23 3.80 3.50
CA TRP A 3 -3.97 5.24 3.61
C TRP A 3 -3.24 5.71 2.36
N VAL A 4 -3.86 6.65 1.64
CA VAL A 4 -3.25 7.31 0.47
C VAL A 4 -2.56 8.58 0.91
N TYR A 5 -1.35 8.79 0.40
CA TYR A 5 -0.55 9.98 0.64
C TYR A 5 -0.16 10.66 -0.69
N GLY A 6 -0.17 11.99 -0.66
CA GLY A 6 0.30 12.84 -1.74
C GLY A 6 1.16 13.96 -1.17
N SER A 7 2.29 14.23 -1.82
CA SER A 7 3.17 15.36 -1.54
C SER A 7 3.09 16.37 -2.69
N SER A 8 3.14 17.66 -2.40
CA SER A 8 3.18 18.71 -3.43
C SER A 8 4.46 18.70 -4.26
N LEU A 9 5.50 18.01 -3.78
CA LEU A 9 6.80 17.87 -4.45
C LEU A 9 6.86 16.66 -5.39
N GLU A 10 5.78 15.87 -5.45
CA GLU A 10 5.78 14.59 -6.16
C GLU A 10 4.64 14.53 -7.19
N PRO A 11 4.88 13.96 -8.38
CA PRO A 11 3.89 13.93 -9.46
C PRO A 11 2.83 12.82 -9.30
N ALA A 12 2.85 12.09 -8.17
CA ALA A 12 2.08 10.86 -7.99
C ALA A 12 1.59 10.68 -6.56
N LEU A 13 0.52 9.90 -6.43
CA LEU A 13 0.07 9.37 -5.14
C LEU A 13 0.76 8.05 -4.82
N VAL A 14 0.94 7.79 -3.53
CA VAL A 14 1.41 6.52 -2.99
C VAL A 14 0.46 6.05 -1.91
N ALA A 15 0.45 4.76 -1.57
CA ALA A 15 -0.43 4.27 -0.52
C ALA A 15 0.21 3.22 0.38
N VAL A 16 -0.17 3.24 1.66
CA VAL A 16 0.07 2.14 2.60
C VAL A 16 -1.18 1.28 2.66
N VAL A 17 -1.04 -0.02 2.46
CA VAL A 17 -2.13 -0.99 2.40
C VAL A 17 -1.89 -2.06 3.44
N VAL A 18 -2.88 -2.28 4.29
CA VAL A 18 -2.96 -3.47 5.15
C VAL A 18 -3.69 -4.54 4.33
N PRO A 19 -2.99 -5.57 3.83
CA PRO A 19 -3.58 -6.57 2.96
C PRO A 19 -4.52 -7.50 3.73
N ASP A 20 -5.57 -7.97 3.05
CA ASP A 20 -6.38 -9.06 3.57
C ASP A 20 -5.59 -10.38 3.51
N LYS A 21 -5.36 -10.99 4.68
CA LYS A 21 -4.51 -12.17 4.79
C LYS A 21 -5.07 -13.35 3.99
N GLU A 22 -6.37 -13.59 4.07
CA GLU A 22 -7.00 -14.76 3.46
C GLU A 22 -7.02 -14.63 1.94
N ALA A 23 -7.40 -13.45 1.43
CA ALA A 23 -7.39 -13.16 0.01
C ALA A 23 -5.99 -13.30 -0.60
N VAL A 24 -4.97 -12.72 0.05
CA VAL A 24 -3.58 -12.80 -0.43
C VAL A 24 -3.07 -14.25 -0.44
N LEU A 25 -3.27 -15.00 0.64
CA LEU A 25 -2.79 -16.39 0.71
C LEU A 25 -3.55 -17.31 -0.26
N SER A 26 -4.84 -17.08 -0.45
CA SER A 26 -5.66 -17.80 -1.44
C SER A 26 -5.15 -17.55 -2.87
N TRP A 27 -4.82 -16.30 -3.20
CA TRP A 27 -4.20 -15.97 -4.48
C TRP A 27 -2.83 -16.62 -4.62
N CYS A 28 -1.96 -16.53 -3.61
CA CYS A 28 -0.62 -17.12 -3.62
C CYS A 28 -0.65 -18.63 -3.87
N LYS A 29 -1.60 -19.36 -3.27
CA LYS A 29 -1.78 -20.80 -3.50
C LYS A 29 -2.03 -21.15 -4.97
N LYS A 30 -2.82 -20.33 -5.69
CA LYS A 30 -3.10 -20.53 -7.13
C LYS A 30 -1.90 -20.23 -8.02
N HIS A 31 -0.96 -19.42 -7.53
CA HIS A 31 0.23 -18.98 -8.25
C HIS A 31 1.53 -19.66 -7.79
N ASN A 32 1.42 -20.75 -7.01
CA ASN A 32 2.56 -21.51 -6.48
C ASN A 32 3.54 -20.66 -5.66
N ILE A 33 3.02 -19.70 -4.89
CA ILE A 33 3.78 -18.89 -3.95
C ILE A 33 3.47 -19.40 -2.54
N ALA A 34 4.48 -19.88 -1.83
CA ALA A 34 4.35 -20.41 -0.49
C ALA A 34 5.01 -19.50 0.55
N GLY A 35 4.42 -19.40 1.74
CA GLY A 35 4.98 -18.65 2.85
C GLY A 35 3.92 -18.03 3.75
N SER A 36 4.37 -17.42 4.84
CA SER A 36 3.55 -16.55 5.68
C SER A 36 3.17 -15.27 4.93
N LEU A 37 2.17 -14.53 5.42
CA LEU A 37 1.77 -13.24 4.85
C LEU A 37 2.98 -12.30 4.67
N GLN A 38 3.85 -12.23 5.67
CA GLN A 38 5.07 -11.41 5.62
C GLN A 38 6.06 -11.86 4.53
N GLN A 39 6.17 -13.16 4.29
CA GLN A 39 7.05 -13.69 3.26
C GLN A 39 6.49 -13.43 1.87
N VAL A 40 5.20 -13.73 1.65
CA VAL A 40 4.59 -13.59 0.32
C VAL A 40 4.42 -12.14 -0.10
N CYS A 41 4.17 -11.21 0.83
CA CYS A 41 4.07 -9.77 0.52
C CYS A 41 5.41 -9.13 0.10
N ARG A 42 6.53 -9.83 0.25
CA ARG A 42 7.83 -9.42 -0.32
C ARG A 42 7.98 -9.85 -1.79
N ASP A 43 7.15 -10.76 -2.28
CA ASP A 43 7.16 -11.17 -3.68
C ASP A 43 6.61 -10.03 -4.57
N PRO A 44 7.37 -9.54 -5.56
CA PRO A 44 6.91 -8.47 -6.45
C PRO A 44 5.60 -8.80 -7.18
N ARG A 45 5.30 -10.08 -7.41
CA ARG A 45 4.05 -10.52 -8.05
C ARG A 45 2.84 -10.22 -7.17
N VAL A 46 2.97 -10.37 -5.85
CA VAL A 46 1.91 -10.07 -4.88
C VAL A 46 1.69 -8.56 -4.78
N GLN A 47 2.77 -7.78 -4.71
CA GLN A 47 2.66 -6.32 -4.72
C GLN A 47 2.00 -5.81 -6.00
N LYS A 48 2.40 -6.35 -7.16
CA LYS A 48 1.81 -6.02 -8.45
C LYS A 48 0.33 -6.41 -8.53
N MET A 49 -0.04 -7.57 -8.01
CA MET A 49 -1.43 -8.01 -7.96
C MET A 49 -2.30 -7.03 -7.17
N ILE A 50 -1.88 -6.65 -5.96
CA ILE A 50 -2.64 -5.71 -5.12
C ILE A 50 -2.70 -4.32 -5.75
N LEU A 51 -1.60 -3.85 -6.34
CA LEU A 51 -1.58 -2.56 -7.03
C LEU A 51 -2.53 -2.54 -8.23
N ASN A 52 -2.60 -3.64 -8.99
CA ASN A 52 -3.54 -3.78 -10.11
C ASN A 52 -5.00 -3.79 -9.63
N ASP A 53 -5.30 -4.51 -8.54
CA ASP A 53 -6.64 -4.54 -7.95
C ASP A 53 -7.10 -3.13 -7.50
N ILE A 54 -6.20 -2.36 -6.88
CA ILE A 54 -6.44 -0.94 -6.55
C ILE A 54 -6.71 -0.12 -7.81
N ARG A 55 -5.91 -0.32 -8.86
CA ARG A 55 -6.09 0.40 -10.13
C ARG A 55 -7.44 0.08 -10.77
N GLU A 56 -7.84 -1.18 -10.79
CA GLU A 56 -9.14 -1.62 -11.32
C GLU A 56 -10.29 -0.99 -10.52
N CYS A 57 -10.20 -0.97 -9.19
CA CYS A 57 -11.14 -0.26 -8.32
C CYS A 57 -11.24 1.24 -8.66
N CYS A 58 -10.10 1.91 -8.85
CA CYS A 58 -10.09 3.33 -9.21
C CYS A 58 -10.71 3.60 -10.59
N VAL A 59 -10.42 2.74 -11.58
CA VAL A 59 -11.00 2.86 -12.92
C VAL A 59 -12.51 2.65 -12.87
N ALA A 60 -12.98 1.64 -12.13
CA ALA A 60 -14.41 1.39 -11.92
C ALA A 60 -15.10 2.59 -11.23
N ALA A 61 -14.40 3.28 -10.34
CA ALA A 61 -14.86 4.51 -9.70
C ALA A 61 -14.67 5.78 -10.55
N SER A 62 -14.28 5.66 -11.83
CA SER A 62 -14.04 6.78 -12.75
C SER A 62 -12.99 7.79 -12.26
N LEU A 63 -12.06 7.36 -11.43
CA LEU A 63 -10.97 8.19 -10.92
C LEU A 63 -9.90 8.41 -11.99
N ARG A 64 -9.41 9.64 -12.10
CA ARG A 64 -8.40 10.03 -13.08
C ARG A 64 -7.04 9.42 -12.72
N GLY A 65 -6.17 9.27 -13.71
CA GLY A 65 -4.88 8.59 -13.52
C GLY A 65 -3.95 9.21 -12.47
N TYR A 66 -4.13 10.48 -12.13
CA TYR A 66 -3.39 11.18 -11.06
C TYR A 66 -4.01 11.00 -9.67
N GLU A 67 -5.26 10.51 -9.59
CA GLU A 67 -5.95 10.14 -8.34
C GLU A 67 -5.65 8.69 -7.95
N GLN A 68 -4.89 7.97 -8.78
CA GLN A 68 -4.53 6.57 -8.59
C GLN A 68 -3.12 6.44 -8.01
N PRO A 69 -2.94 5.73 -6.88
CA PRO A 69 -1.60 5.43 -6.37
C PRO A 69 -0.72 4.73 -7.41
N LYS A 70 0.53 5.17 -7.55
CA LYS A 70 1.52 4.59 -8.46
C LYS A 70 2.41 3.54 -7.81
N ALA A 71 2.55 3.61 -6.49
CA ALA A 71 3.29 2.65 -5.69
C ALA A 71 2.56 2.39 -4.37
N ILE A 72 2.79 1.20 -3.81
CA ILE A 72 2.20 0.78 -2.53
C ILE A 72 3.23 0.16 -1.60
N HIS A 73 3.02 0.37 -0.30
CA HIS A 73 3.68 -0.37 0.77
C HIS A 73 2.68 -1.28 1.47
N LEU A 74 3.02 -2.56 1.61
CA LEU A 74 2.19 -3.54 2.30
C LEU A 74 2.59 -3.62 3.78
N GLU A 75 1.70 -3.16 4.68
CA GLU A 75 1.91 -3.27 6.13
C GLU A 75 1.54 -4.69 6.59
N VAL A 76 2.56 -5.45 6.97
CA VAL A 76 2.47 -6.85 7.41
C VAL A 76 3.24 -7.12 8.71
N ASN A 77 3.97 -6.12 9.22
CA ASN A 77 4.83 -6.24 10.39
C ASN A 77 4.11 -5.85 11.68
N ASN A 78 3.07 -5.02 11.58
CA ASN A 78 2.38 -4.43 12.73
C ASN A 78 0.89 -4.72 12.69
N LEU A 79 0.54 -6.00 12.53
CA LEU A 79 -0.84 -6.46 12.55
C LEU A 79 -1.21 -6.95 13.95
N ASN A 80 -2.40 -6.60 14.43
CA ASN A 80 -2.96 -7.23 15.61
C ASN A 80 -3.54 -8.63 15.28
N GLU A 81 -4.09 -9.30 16.28
CA GLU A 81 -4.69 -10.64 16.14
C GLU A 81 -5.84 -10.70 15.12
N LEU A 82 -6.48 -9.56 14.85
CA LEU A 82 -7.56 -9.41 13.86
C LEU A 82 -7.05 -9.03 12.46
N GLY A 83 -5.74 -8.99 12.24
CA GLY A 83 -5.14 -8.59 10.97
C GLY A 83 -5.23 -7.09 10.69
N GLN A 84 -5.51 -6.25 11.70
CA GLN A 84 -5.59 -4.81 11.54
C GLN A 84 -4.21 -4.17 11.75
N GLY A 85 -3.80 -3.33 10.81
CA GLY A 85 -2.55 -2.58 10.88
C GLY A 85 -2.71 -1.15 11.38
N PHE A 86 -3.91 -0.57 11.24
CA PHE A 86 -4.24 0.77 11.76
C PHE A 86 -5.25 0.63 12.88
N THR A 87 -4.90 1.06 14.08
CA THR A 87 -5.75 0.94 15.25
C THR A 87 -5.76 2.25 16.04
N VAL A 88 -6.67 2.37 17.01
CA VAL A 88 -6.65 3.50 17.95
C VAL A 88 -5.46 3.35 18.89
N GLN A 89 -5.14 2.11 19.28
CA GLN A 89 -4.08 1.75 20.20
C GLN A 89 -2.68 2.09 19.65
N ASN A 90 -2.47 1.99 18.33
CA ASN A 90 -1.22 2.36 17.69
C ASN A 90 -1.21 3.79 17.10
N ASP A 91 -2.15 4.64 17.55
CA ASP A 91 -2.31 6.05 17.16
C ASP A 91 -2.45 6.28 15.65
N CYS A 92 -2.79 5.25 14.87
CA CYS A 92 -3.09 5.41 13.45
C CYS A 92 -4.53 5.90 13.21
N LEU A 93 -5.42 5.69 14.20
CA LEU A 93 -6.82 6.09 14.15
C LEU A 93 -7.22 7.02 15.31
N THR A 94 -8.20 7.89 15.08
CA THR A 94 -8.92 8.60 16.14
C THR A 94 -9.84 7.63 16.89
N PRO A 95 -10.35 7.98 18.09
CA PRO A 95 -11.38 7.17 18.76
C PRO A 95 -12.64 6.93 17.90
N SER A 96 -12.90 7.82 16.94
CA SER A 96 -13.96 7.70 15.92
C SER A 96 -13.53 6.96 14.66
N PHE A 97 -12.44 6.19 14.71
CA PHE A 97 -11.90 5.36 13.63
C PHE A 97 -11.52 6.11 12.34
N LYS A 98 -11.26 7.42 12.42
CA LYS A 98 -10.72 8.21 11.30
C LYS A 98 -9.20 8.12 11.27
N LEU A 99 -8.60 8.12 10.08
CA LEU A 99 -7.13 8.10 9.92
C LEU A 99 -6.48 9.35 10.55
N ARG A 100 -5.48 9.13 11.39
CA ARG A 100 -4.59 10.17 11.91
C ARG A 100 -3.44 10.40 10.94
N ARG A 101 -3.70 11.19 9.88
CA ARG A 101 -2.75 11.39 8.77
C ARG A 101 -1.34 11.85 9.21
N PRO A 102 -1.16 12.78 10.16
CA PRO A 102 0.19 13.16 10.61
C PRO A 102 0.95 12.01 11.28
N GLN A 103 0.25 11.17 12.05
CA GLN A 103 0.80 10.00 12.72
C GLN A 103 1.19 8.91 11.71
N LEU A 104 0.32 8.65 10.73
CA LEU A 104 0.60 7.73 9.63
C LEU A 104 1.83 8.18 8.83
N LEU A 105 1.94 9.47 8.52
CA LEU A 105 3.11 10.01 7.83
C LEU A 105 4.38 9.86 8.66
N ARG A 106 4.35 10.17 9.97
CA ARG A 106 5.51 9.95 10.85
C ARG A 106 5.92 8.47 10.92
N ARG A 107 4.94 7.57 10.90
CA ARG A 107 5.16 6.13 10.97
C ARG A 107 5.75 5.56 9.69
N TYR A 108 5.25 6.00 8.54
CA TYR A 108 5.57 5.43 7.23
C TYR A 108 6.44 6.33 6.36
N SER A 109 7.09 7.35 6.94
CA SER A 109 7.88 8.34 6.17
C SER A 109 8.94 7.67 5.30
N GLN A 110 9.70 6.73 5.88
CA GLN A 110 10.73 6.00 5.14
C GLN A 110 10.16 5.20 3.97
N GLN A 111 9.02 4.53 4.18
CA GLN A 111 8.37 3.74 3.13
C GLN A 111 7.80 4.65 2.03
N VAL A 112 7.26 5.81 2.42
CA VAL A 112 6.81 6.86 1.49
C VAL A 112 7.96 7.37 0.64
N ASP A 113 9.10 7.68 1.26
CA ASP A 113 10.29 8.15 0.54
C ASP A 113 10.80 7.10 -0.46
N VAL A 114 10.87 5.83 -0.05
CA VAL A 114 11.25 4.72 -0.93
C VAL A 114 10.30 4.60 -2.12
N MET A 115 8.98 4.68 -1.89
CA MET A 115 8.00 4.62 -2.98
C MET A 115 8.18 5.78 -3.97
N TYR A 116 8.42 6.99 -3.48
CA TYR A 116 8.67 8.14 -4.35
C TYR A 116 9.98 8.03 -5.12
N GLN A 117 11.04 7.52 -4.48
CA GLN A 117 12.30 7.23 -5.16
C GLN A 117 12.10 6.23 -6.30
N GLN A 118 11.41 5.12 -6.06
CA GLN A 118 11.10 4.12 -7.09
C GLN A 118 10.31 4.73 -8.27
N ILE A 119 9.35 5.61 -7.98
CA ILE A 119 8.59 6.30 -9.03
C ILE A 119 9.53 7.18 -9.88
N ARG A 120 10.39 7.98 -9.25
CA ARG A 120 11.35 8.85 -9.96
C ARG A 120 12.31 8.06 -10.84
N GLU A 121 12.86 6.96 -10.32
CA GLU A 121 13.74 6.06 -11.07
C GLU A 121 13.02 5.44 -12.27
N SER A 122 11.76 5.02 -12.11
CA SER A 122 10.96 4.45 -13.19
C SER A 122 10.67 5.46 -14.32
N LEU A 123 10.48 6.74 -13.98
CA LEU A 123 10.23 7.81 -14.96
C LEU A 123 11.49 8.13 -15.78
N GLN A 124 12.68 8.05 -15.16
CA GLN A 124 13.96 8.29 -15.84
C GLN A 124 14.27 7.18 -16.86
N HIS A 125 14.03 5.92 -16.51
CA HIS A 125 14.26 4.78 -17.41
C HIS A 125 13.22 4.69 -18.54
N SER A 126 12.03 5.26 -18.38
CA SER A 126 11.00 5.30 -19.44
C SER A 126 11.23 6.41 -20.47
N SER A 127 12.18 7.32 -20.19
CA SER A 127 12.52 8.47 -21.05
C SER A 127 13.84 8.29 -21.81
N SER A 128 14.46 7.11 -21.71
CA SER A 128 15.70 6.70 -22.39
C SER A 128 15.41 5.56 -23.35
#